data_AF-A0AAW9IM73-F1
#
_entry.id   AF-A0AAW9IM73-F1
#
_cell.length_a   1.000
_cell.length_b   1.000
_cell.length_c   1.000
_cell.angle_alpha   90.00
_cell.angle_beta   90.00
_cell.angle_gamma   90.00
#
_symmetry.space_group_name_H-M   'P 1'
#
loop_
_entity.id
_entity.type
_entity.pdbx_description
1 polymer ?
#
loop_
_entity_poly.entity_id
_entity_poly.type
_entity_poly.pdbx_seq_one_letter_code
_entity_poly.pdbx_strand_id
1 'polypeptide(L)' 'MSSLLKFIAGMGEITMFVTPLTLVIGIINAKKKPKGESKGYTIMAVISAYLIIVPLIWNS' A
#
# COMPACT_ATOMS: atom_id res chain seq x y z
N MET A 1 -13.91 -23.42 8.69
CA MET A 1 -12.79 -22.57 8.22
C MET A 1 -11.63 -22.72 9.20
N SER A 2 -10.43 -23.11 8.74
CA SER A 2 -9.26 -23.23 9.62
C SER A 2 -8.89 -21.86 10.22
N SER A 3 -8.35 -21.84 11.44
CA SER A 3 -7.90 -20.62 12.12
C SER A 3 -6.92 -19.79 11.28
N LEU A 4 -6.06 -20.46 10.52
CA LEU A 4 -5.13 -19.86 9.57
C LEU A 4 -5.84 -19.01 8.50
N LEU A 5 -6.93 -19.53 7.91
CA LEU A 5 -7.68 -18.79 6.89
C LEU A 5 -8.34 -17.53 7.46
N LYS A 6 -8.90 -17.61 8.67
CA LYS A 6 -9.47 -16.43 9.35
C LYS A 6 -8.42 -15.35 9.63
N PHE A 7 -7.22 -15.77 10.02
CA PHE A 7 -6.10 -14.85 10.24
C PHE A 7 -5.67 -14.14 8.95
N ILE A 8 -5.50 -14.90 7.86
CA ILE A 8 -5.13 -14.34 6.55
C ILE A 8 -6.21 -13.38 6.04
N ALA A 9 -7.49 -13.75 6.19
CA ALA A 9 -8.61 -12.89 5.81
C ALA A 9 -8.60 -11.56 6.59
N GLY A 10 -8.41 -11.62 7.92
CA GLY A 10 -8.31 -10.40 8.75
C GLY A 10 -7.12 -9.50 8.38
N MET A 11 -5.97 -10.09 8.04
CA MET A 11 -4.81 -9.33 7.54
C MET A 11 -5.09 -8.67 6.19
N GLY A 12 -5.80 -9.36 5.29
CA GLY A 12 -6.21 -8.82 4.00
C GLY A 12 -7.12 -7.60 4.15
N GLU A 13 -8.11 -7.67 5.05
CA GLU A 13 -8.99 -6.53 5.36
C GLU A 13 -8.22 -5.32 5.87
N ILE A 14 -7.30 -5.50 6.83
CA ILE A 14 -6.49 -4.39 7.35
C ILE A 14 -5.63 -3.78 6.23
N THR A 15 -5.04 -4.63 5.39
CA THR A 15 -4.20 -4.20 4.27
C THR A 15 -4.97 -3.32 3.29
N MET A 16 -6.24 -3.64 2.99
CA MET A 16 -7.08 -2.81 2.13
C MET A 16 -7.26 -1.38 2.64
N PHE A 17 -7.20 -1.13 3.95
CA PHE A 17 -7.28 0.21 4.51
C PHE A 17 -5.92 0.89 4.64
N VAL A 18 -4.89 0.14 5.06
CA VAL A 18 -3.56 0.70 5.33
C VAL A 18 -2.84 1.08 4.03
N THR A 19 -2.93 0.26 2.98
CA THR A 19 -2.18 0.47 1.74
C THR A 19 -2.57 1.76 0.99
N PRO A 20 -3.85 2.15 0.86
CA PRO A 20 -4.22 3.46 0.29
C PRO A 20 -3.69 4.63 1.12
N LEU A 21 -3.67 4.52 2.45
CA LEU A 21 -3.12 5.56 3.32
C LEU A 21 -1.61 5.70 3.13
N THR A 22 -0.86 4.58 3.07
CA THR A 22 0.58 4.61 2.82
C THR A 22 0.91 5.16 1.44
N LEU A 23 0.07 4.89 0.43
CA LEU A 23 0.20 5.50 -0.90
C LEU A 23 0.09 7.03 -0.82
N VAL A 24 -0.97 7.56 -0.19
CA VAL A 24 -1.20 9.00 -0.07
C VAL A 24 -0.05 9.67 0.69
N ILE A 25 0.38 9.10 1.82
CA ILE A 25 1.51 9.62 2.60
C ILE A 25 2.81 9.59 1.77
N GLY A 26 3.04 8.52 1.01
CA GLY A 26 4.18 8.38 0.12
C GLY A 26 4.19 9.46 -0.96
N ILE A 27 3.07 9.71 -1.63
CA ILE A 27 2.96 10.75 -2.66
C ILE A 27 3.19 12.14 -2.06
N ILE A 28 2.57 12.44 -0.91
CA ILE A 28 2.70 13.75 -0.25
C ILE A 28 4.17 14.01 0.11
N ASN A 29 4.84 13.05 0.75
CA ASN A 29 6.22 13.23 1.18
C ASN A 29 7.21 13.18 0.01
N ALA A 30 6.95 12.39 -1.03
CA ALA A 30 7.75 12.40 -2.25
C ALA A 30 7.76 13.79 -2.93
N LYS A 31 6.64 14.53 -2.83
CA LYS A 31 6.52 15.88 -3.40
C LYS A 31 7.02 16.98 -2.46
N LYS A 32 6.82 16.83 -1.14
CA LYS A 32 7.14 17.88 -0.14
C LYS A 32 8.58 17.84 0.37
N LYS A 33 9.24 16.68 0.37
CA LYS A 33 10.60 16.53 0.93
C LYS A 33 11.69 16.92 -0.08
N PRO A 34 12.86 17.39 0.40
CA PRO A 34 14.03 17.63 -0.45
C PRO A 34 14.41 16.36 -1.24
N LYS A 35 15.02 16.53 -2.42
CA LYS A 35 15.34 15.41 -3.34
C LYS A 35 16.15 14.25 -2.72
N GLY A 36 16.93 14.51 -1.68
CA GLY A 36 17.69 13.48 -0.95
C GLY A 36 16.81 12.58 -0.06
N GLU A 37 15.74 13.13 0.51
CA GLU A 37 14.81 12.43 1.41
C GLU A 37 13.59 11.87 0.66
N SER A 38 13.25 12.42 -0.51
CA SER A 38 12.03 12.05 -1.25
C SER A 38 12.08 10.67 -1.93
N LYS A 39 13.28 10.10 -2.15
CA LYS A 39 13.45 8.80 -2.81
C LYS A 39 12.73 7.66 -2.07
N GLY A 40 12.88 7.59 -0.75
CA GLY A 40 12.24 6.54 0.06
C GLY A 40 10.71 6.61 -0.03
N TYR A 41 10.15 7.81 0.04
CA TYR A 41 8.71 8.03 -0.09
C TYR A 41 8.19 7.72 -1.49
N THR A 42 9.00 7.95 -2.52
CA THR A 42 8.65 7.58 -3.91
C THR A 42 8.56 6.06 -4.05
N ILE A 43 9.54 5.32 -3.52
CA ILE A 43 9.53 3.84 -3.53
C ILE A 43 8.30 3.32 -2.77
N MET A 44 8.04 3.87 -1.58
CA MET A 44 6.87 3.50 -0.78
C MET A 44 5.55 3.75 -1.51
N ALA A 45 5.44 4.87 -2.22
CA ALA A 45 4.28 5.18 -3.05
C ALA A 45 4.13 4.18 -4.21
N VAL A 46 5.20 3.85 -4.92
CA VAL A 46 5.17 2.88 -6.04
C VAL A 46 4.76 1.49 -5.57
N ILE A 47 5.33 1.00 -4.46
CA ILE A 47 4.97 -0.30 -3.89
C ILE A 47 3.50 -0.31 -3.47
N SER A 48 3.05 0.75 -2.77
CA SER A 48 1.65 0.84 -2.32
C SER A 48 0.68 0.89 -3.51
N ALA A 49 1.03 1.62 -4.57
CA ALA A 49 0.23 1.67 -5.79
C ALA A 49 0.13 0.29 -6.46
N TYR A 50 1.24 -0.44 -6.55
CA TYR A 50 1.26 -1.80 -7.12
C TYR A 50 0.37 -2.76 -6.33
N LEU A 51 0.46 -2.73 -5.00
CA LEU A 51 -0.35 -3.56 -4.10
C LEU A 51 -1.85 -3.28 -4.19
N ILE A 52 -2.26 -2.09 -4.67
CA ILE A 52 -3.67 -1.75 -4.90
C ILE A 52 -4.08 -2.16 -6.33
N ILE A 53 -3.27 -1.82 -7.33
CA ILE A 53 -3.60 -2.01 -8.74
C ILE A 53 -3.72 -3.50 -9.10
N VAL A 54 -2.79 -4.34 -8.62
CA VAL A 54 -2.77 -5.76 -9.00
C VAL A 54 -4.04 -6.50 -8.56
N PRO A 55 -4.49 -6.41 -7.29
CA PRO A 55 -5.74 -7.02 -6.88
C PRO A 55 -6.96 -6.43 -7.60
N LEU A 56 -6.97 -5.11 -7.86
CA LEU A 56 -8.07 -4.49 -8.60
C LEU A 56 -8.18 -5.05 -10.02
N ILE A 57 -7.07 -5.18 -10.73
CA ILE A 57 -7.04 -5.77 -12.09
C ILE A 57 -7.48 -7.23 -12.06
N TRP A 58 -7.04 -8.00 -11.05
CA TRP A 58 -7.34 -9.44 -10.98
C TRP A 58 -8.78 -9.74 -10.52
N ASN A 59 -9.41 -8.83 -9.78
CA ASN A 59 -10.82 -8.91 -9.36
C ASN A 59 -11.79 -8.15 -10.29
N SER A 60 -11.32 -7.56 -11.39
CA SER A 60 -12.13 -6.90 -12.43
C SER A 60 -12.60 -7.90 -13.48
#